data_AF-A0A9E3QXC4-F1
#
_entry.id   AF-A0A9E3QXC4-F1
#
_cell.length_a   1.000
_cell.length_b   1.000
_cell.length_c   1.000
_cell.angle_alpha   90.00
_cell.angle_beta   90.00
_cell.angle_gamma   90.00
#
_symmetry.space_group_name_H-M   'P 1'
#
loop_
_entity.id
_entity.type
_entity.pdbx_description
1 polymer ?
#
loop_
_entity_poly.entity_id
_entity_poly.type
_entity_poly.pdbx_seq_one_letter_code
_entity_poly.pdbx_strand_id
1 'polypeptide(L)'
;MVRQLLTAAALFASAASGQTVFRWEDPDGTVHYSDSMQGVPKGVKVSTTTGADITSVPTPPAPAATAAPAAPPPAQVPAAPAAPARAELSGEPYWRAQFKAAIAKVRDLEDEIQIDSKKVDELNGMPLNQQVHCGSVIVNGVTYNGQGTPPGYLPAPPGFGTGNCYVYQDPEIARAKDRLVRNKKALQRAKEDFDDLDRRASAEAVPREWRR
;
A
#
# COMPACT_ATOMS: atom_id res chain seq x y z
N MET A 1 36.36 -34.54 5.73
CA MET A 1 36.99 -33.41 5.04
C MET A 1 36.23 -32.15 5.40
N VAL A 2 36.84 -31.35 6.27
CA VAL A 2 36.34 -30.10 6.83
C VAL A 2 36.78 -28.98 5.88
N ARG A 3 35.86 -28.24 5.25
CA ARG A 3 36.24 -27.09 4.44
C ARG A 3 35.18 -25.98 4.43
N GLN A 4 35.50 -24.98 5.24
CA GLN A 4 35.23 -23.55 5.06
C GLN A 4 33.80 -23.02 5.20
N LEU A 5 33.50 -22.68 6.46
CA LEU A 5 32.83 -21.43 6.84
C LEU A 5 33.62 -20.23 6.29
N LEU A 6 32.97 -19.36 5.51
CA LEU A 6 33.42 -17.98 5.28
C LEU A 6 32.21 -17.06 5.07
N THR A 7 31.87 -16.43 6.20
CA THR A 7 31.21 -15.14 6.45
C THR A 7 31.08 -14.19 5.25
N ALA A 8 29.84 -13.78 4.96
CA ALA A 8 29.52 -12.50 4.33
C ALA A 8 28.23 -11.94 4.93
N ALA A 9 28.37 -11.25 6.06
CA ALA A 9 27.32 -10.43 6.65
C ALA A 9 27.13 -9.18 5.77
N ALA A 10 26.21 -9.25 4.82
CA ALA A 10 25.74 -8.09 4.09
C ALA A 10 24.80 -7.29 5.00
N LEU A 11 25.35 -6.29 5.70
CA LEU A 11 24.56 -5.25 6.34
C LEU A 11 23.74 -4.53 5.26
N PHE A 12 22.42 -4.73 5.27
CA PHE A 12 21.48 -3.87 4.58
C PHE A 12 21.47 -2.51 5.28
N ALA A 13 22.24 -1.56 4.75
CA ALA A 13 22.06 -0.15 5.04
C ALA A 13 20.74 0.30 4.40
N SER A 14 19.65 0.21 5.16
CA SER A 14 18.38 0.83 4.80
C SER A 14 18.61 2.34 4.73
N ALA A 15 18.80 2.86 3.51
CA ALA A 15 18.77 4.30 3.27
C ALA A 15 17.36 4.80 3.62
N ALA A 16 17.23 5.40 4.80
CA ALA A 16 16.04 6.16 5.17
C ALA A 16 15.99 7.38 4.24
N SER A 17 15.34 7.24 3.08
CA SER A 17 14.96 8.36 2.26
C SER A 17 13.94 9.18 3.04
N GLY A 18 14.42 10.24 3.70
CA GLY A 18 13.55 11.20 4.38
C GLY A 18 12.57 11.76 3.38
N GLN A 19 11.30 11.37 3.50
CA GLN A 19 10.26 11.90 2.63
C GLN A 19 10.08 13.39 2.96
N THR A 20 10.24 14.22 1.93
CA THR A 20 9.99 15.66 2.01
C THR A 20 8.48 15.87 2.03
N VAL A 21 7.96 16.46 3.11
CA VAL A 21 6.54 16.81 3.21
C VAL A 21 6.41 18.32 3.10
N PHE A 22 5.58 18.77 2.16
CA PHE A 22 5.22 20.17 1.95
C PHE A 22 3.97 20.49 2.77
N ARG A 23 4.04 21.53 3.59
CA ARG A 23 2.92 22.07 4.37
C ARG A 23 2.62 23.49 3.90
N TRP A 24 1.36 23.82 3.68
CA TRP A 24 0.92 25.19 3.43
C TRP A 24 -0.41 25.49 4.15
N GLU A 25 -0.74 26.76 4.27
CA GLU A 25 -1.99 27.24 4.87
C GLU A 25 -2.75 28.04 3.83
N ASP A 26 -4.01 27.67 3.60
CA ASP A 26 -4.90 28.35 2.66
C ASP A 26 -5.49 29.63 3.28
N PRO A 27 -6.11 30.54 2.49
CA PRO A 27 -6.69 31.79 3.00
C PRO A 27 -7.75 31.59 4.09
N ASP A 28 -8.40 30.43 4.11
CA ASP A 28 -9.39 30.04 5.12
C ASP A 28 -8.75 29.54 6.43
N GLY A 29 -7.42 29.54 6.55
CA GLY A 29 -6.66 29.07 7.70
C GLY A 29 -6.53 27.54 7.79
N THR A 30 -6.93 26.82 6.73
CA THR A 30 -6.82 25.35 6.69
C THR A 30 -5.39 24.95 6.31
N VAL A 31 -4.80 24.05 7.10
CA VAL A 31 -3.44 23.55 6.87
C VAL A 31 -3.49 22.27 6.02
N HIS A 32 -2.78 22.28 4.91
CA HIS A 32 -2.66 21.16 3.98
C HIS A 32 -1.25 20.57 3.98
N TYR A 33 -1.17 19.28 3.64
CA TYR A 33 0.07 18.52 3.52
C TYR A 33 0.10 17.78 2.19
N SER A 34 1.25 17.77 1.51
CA SER A 34 1.48 16.98 0.30
C SER A 34 2.91 16.47 0.24
N ASP A 35 3.09 15.31 -0.36
CA ASP A 35 4.37 14.71 -0.74
C ASP A 35 4.91 15.23 -2.09
N SER A 36 4.11 16.01 -2.82
CA SER A 36 4.49 16.57 -4.12
C SER A 36 4.31 18.09 -4.16
N MET A 37 5.37 18.80 -4.60
CA MET A 37 5.33 20.25 -4.82
C MET A 37 4.33 20.65 -5.93
N GLN A 38 3.97 19.73 -6.81
CA GLN A 38 3.02 19.98 -7.91
C GLN A 38 1.58 20.13 -7.40
N GLY A 39 1.26 19.61 -6.22
CA GLY A 39 -0.05 19.75 -5.58
C GLY A 39 -0.25 21.08 -4.87
N VAL A 40 0.82 21.89 -4.73
CA VAL A 40 0.77 23.13 -3.95
C VAL A 40 0.31 24.30 -4.83
N PRO A 41 -0.74 25.05 -4.44
CA PRO A 41 -1.19 26.21 -5.19
C PRO A 41 -0.09 27.26 -5.38
N LYS A 42 -0.10 27.97 -6.52
CA LYS A 42 0.89 29.04 -6.76
C LYS A 42 0.59 30.24 -5.87
N GLY A 43 1.64 30.76 -5.21
CA GLY A 43 1.56 31.99 -4.41
C GLY A 43 1.26 31.78 -2.93
N VAL A 44 1.05 30.54 -2.47
CA VAL A 44 0.95 30.23 -1.03
C VAL A 44 2.32 30.05 -0.40
N LYS A 45 2.46 30.40 0.88
CA LYS A 45 3.70 30.24 1.63
C LYS A 45 3.86 28.77 2.04
N VAL A 46 4.84 28.10 1.44
CA VAL A 46 5.11 26.67 1.70
C VAL A 46 6.22 26.52 2.72
N SER A 47 6.01 25.64 3.70
CA SER A 47 7.04 25.16 4.64
C SER A 47 7.39 23.72 4.29
N THR A 48 8.68 23.43 4.17
CA THR A 48 9.20 22.09 3.87
C THR A 48 9.78 21.47 5.13
N THR A 49 9.30 20.29 5.51
CA THR A 49 9.82 19.53 6.65
C THR A 49 10.35 18.18 6.18
N THR A 50 11.56 17.83 6.63
CA THR A 50 12.16 16.51 6.36
C THR A 50 11.84 15.59 7.53
N GLY A 51 11.48 14.33 7.26
CA GLY A 51 10.81 13.39 8.17
C GLY A 51 11.46 13.02 9.52
N ALA A 52 12.47 13.75 10.01
CA ALA A 52 12.95 13.63 11.39
C ALA A 52 12.25 14.61 12.37
N ASP A 53 11.63 15.70 11.88
CA ASP A 53 11.12 16.79 12.74
C ASP A 53 9.58 16.81 12.93
N ILE A 54 8.85 15.76 12.53
CA ILE A 54 7.37 15.74 12.59
C ILE A 54 6.83 15.35 13.99
N THR A 55 7.68 15.04 14.96
CA THR A 55 7.25 14.62 16.32
C THR A 55 7.11 15.77 17.32
N SER A 56 6.95 17.01 16.86
CA SER A 56 6.71 18.16 17.74
C SER A 56 5.68 19.08 17.11
N VAL A 57 4.41 18.89 17.48
CA VAL A 57 3.42 19.97 17.35
C VAL A 57 3.79 21.02 18.40
N PRO A 58 4.22 22.24 18.05
CA PRO A 58 4.41 23.28 19.04
C PRO A 58 3.06 23.56 19.68
N THR A 59 2.96 23.29 20.99
CA THR A 59 1.83 23.72 21.80
C THR A 59 1.67 25.24 21.62
N PRO A 60 0.49 25.74 21.19
CA PRO A 60 0.25 27.17 21.10
C PRO A 60 0.66 27.85 22.42
N PRO A 61 1.32 29.01 22.39
CA PRO A 61 1.65 29.73 23.62
C PRO A 61 0.36 29.94 24.41
N ALA A 62 0.36 29.44 25.64
CA ALA A 62 -0.75 29.62 26.57
C ALA A 62 -1.09 31.11 26.63
N PRO A 63 -2.36 31.51 26.38
CA PRO A 63 -2.78 32.89 26.58
C PRO A 63 -2.37 33.32 28.00
N ALA A 64 -1.75 34.50 28.11
CA ALA A 64 -1.40 35.07 29.39
C ALA A 64 -2.63 35.06 30.29
N ALA A 65 -2.51 34.38 31.44
CA ALA A 65 -3.57 34.27 32.42
C ALA A 65 -3.88 35.65 32.99
N THR A 66 -4.85 36.35 32.39
CA THR A 66 -5.57 37.43 33.06
C THR A 66 -6.24 36.80 34.28
N ALA A 67 -5.87 37.25 35.48
CA ALA A 67 -6.44 36.78 36.72
C ALA A 67 -7.97 36.90 36.68
N ALA A 68 -8.65 35.77 36.50
CA ALA A 68 -10.10 35.68 36.52
C ALA A 68 -10.59 35.80 37.97
N PRO A 69 -11.69 36.54 38.23
CA PRO A 69 -12.34 36.58 39.54
C PRO A 69 -12.71 35.17 40.01
N ALA A 70 -12.63 34.94 41.33
CA ALA A 70 -12.94 33.66 41.97
C ALA A 70 -14.23 33.03 41.43
N ALA A 71 -14.08 31.84 40.82
CA ALA A 71 -15.19 31.09 40.27
C ALA A 71 -16.14 30.60 41.38
N PRO A 72 -17.47 30.67 41.17
CA PRO A 72 -18.44 30.06 42.08
C PRO A 72 -18.27 28.52 42.10
N PRO A 73 -18.74 27.85 43.17
CA PRO A 73 -18.58 26.40 43.35
C PRO A 73 -19.08 25.63 42.12
N PRO A 74 -18.38 24.55 41.71
CA PRO A 74 -18.71 23.83 40.48
C PRO A 74 -20.13 23.30 40.56
N ALA A 75 -20.98 23.78 39.66
CA ALA A 75 -22.28 23.17 39.40
C ALA A 75 -22.05 21.72 38.98
N GLN A 76 -22.75 20.79 39.66
CA GLN A 76 -22.72 19.37 39.35
C GLN A 76 -23.09 19.18 37.87
N VAL A 77 -22.11 18.84 37.05
CA VAL A 77 -22.34 18.47 35.66
C VAL A 77 -23.23 17.22 35.69
N PRO A 78 -24.42 17.23 35.06
CA PRO A 78 -25.26 16.05 34.95
C PRO A 78 -24.43 14.89 34.41
N ALA A 79 -24.42 13.76 35.12
CA ALA A 79 -23.71 12.57 34.70
C ALA A 79 -24.06 12.28 33.24
N ALA A 80 -23.05 12.30 32.37
CA ALA A 80 -23.23 11.92 30.98
C ALA A 80 -23.93 10.56 30.95
N PRO A 81 -24.99 10.38 30.13
CA PRO A 81 -25.69 9.11 30.04
C PRO A 81 -24.66 8.01 29.81
N ALA A 82 -24.64 7.03 30.70
CA ALA A 82 -23.70 5.92 30.64
C ALA A 82 -23.71 5.38 29.21
N ALA A 83 -22.57 5.46 28.52
CA ALA A 83 -22.41 4.78 27.25
C ALA A 83 -22.92 3.34 27.43
N PRO A 84 -23.74 2.81 26.49
CA PRO A 84 -24.29 1.46 26.63
C PRO A 84 -23.16 0.53 27.02
N ALA A 85 -23.36 -0.19 28.13
CA ALA A 85 -22.29 -0.89 28.82
C ALA A 85 -21.51 -1.73 27.82
N ARG A 86 -20.26 -1.35 27.56
CA ARG A 86 -19.32 -2.04 26.67
C ARG A 86 -19.23 -3.54 26.96
N ALA A 87 -19.58 -3.93 28.18
CA ALA A 87 -19.70 -5.29 28.67
C ALA A 87 -20.72 -6.17 27.92
N GLU A 88 -21.77 -5.62 27.32
CA GLU A 88 -22.82 -6.41 26.67
C GLU A 88 -22.41 -6.89 25.26
N LEU A 89 -21.41 -6.24 24.65
CA LEU A 89 -20.84 -6.60 23.35
C LEU A 89 -19.56 -7.44 23.45
N SER A 90 -19.03 -7.73 24.63
CA SER A 90 -17.75 -8.43 24.84
C SER A 90 -17.89 -9.91 25.25
N GLY A 91 -19.06 -10.52 25.01
CA GLY A 91 -19.31 -11.94 25.30
C GLY A 91 -18.63 -12.92 24.34
N GLU A 92 -18.65 -14.22 24.67
CA GLU A 92 -18.12 -15.31 23.83
C GLU A 92 -18.57 -15.24 22.36
N PRO A 93 -19.87 -15.04 22.05
CA PRO A 93 -20.33 -15.04 20.65
C PRO A 93 -19.70 -13.93 19.82
N TYR A 94 -19.45 -12.76 20.44
CA TYR A 94 -18.80 -11.64 19.79
C TYR A 94 -17.35 -11.98 19.43
N TRP A 95 -16.56 -12.42 20.41
CA TRP A 95 -15.15 -12.73 20.18
C TRP A 95 -14.96 -13.83 19.15
N ARG A 96 -15.73 -14.92 19.23
CA ARG A 96 -15.71 -16.00 18.22
C ARG A 96 -16.05 -15.49 16.83
N ALA A 97 -17.06 -14.61 16.70
CA ALA A 97 -17.42 -14.03 15.41
C ALA A 97 -16.29 -13.15 14.85
N GLN A 98 -15.63 -12.33 15.68
CA GLN A 98 -14.51 -11.49 15.27
C GLN A 98 -13.31 -12.32 14.79
N PHE A 99 -12.88 -13.32 15.56
CA PHE A 99 -11.78 -14.20 15.16
C PHE A 99 -12.10 -14.98 13.89
N LYS A 100 -13.31 -15.55 13.78
CA LYS A 100 -13.75 -16.26 12.57
C LYS A 100 -13.72 -15.35 11.35
N ALA A 101 -14.19 -14.10 11.47
CA ALA A 101 -14.18 -13.14 10.37
C ALA A 101 -12.75 -12.75 9.96
N ALA A 102 -11.86 -12.51 10.93
CA ALA A 102 -10.47 -12.17 10.66
C ALA A 102 -9.71 -13.33 9.97
N ILE A 103 -9.87 -14.56 10.45
CA ILE A 103 -9.28 -15.76 9.84
C ILE A 103 -9.80 -15.97 8.42
N ALA A 104 -11.11 -15.84 8.21
CA ALA A 104 -11.70 -15.96 6.88
C ALA A 104 -11.10 -14.92 5.91
N LYS A 105 -11.00 -13.65 6.34
CA LYS A 105 -10.41 -12.58 5.54
C LYS A 105 -8.94 -12.85 5.17
N VAL A 106 -8.13 -13.37 6.10
CA VAL A 106 -6.74 -13.74 5.81
C VAL A 106 -6.69 -14.85 4.76
N ARG A 107 -7.49 -15.90 4.93
CA ARG A 107 -7.55 -17.04 4.00
C ARG A 107 -8.00 -16.61 2.61
N ASP A 108 -9.08 -15.84 2.51
CA ASP A 108 -9.63 -15.40 1.23
C ASP A 108 -8.60 -14.55 0.45
N LEU A 109 -7.85 -13.68 1.14
CA LEU A 109 -6.77 -12.90 0.53
C LEU A 109 -5.58 -13.78 0.08
N GLU A 110 -5.22 -14.81 0.85
CA GLU A 110 -4.18 -15.77 0.47
C GLU A 110 -4.58 -16.56 -0.78
N ASP A 111 -5.84 -17.01 -0.85
CA ASP A 111 -6.39 -17.71 -2.02
C ASP A 111 -6.38 -16.81 -3.27
N GLU A 112 -6.81 -15.55 -3.15
CA GLU A 112 -6.77 -14.58 -4.26
C GLU A 112 -5.34 -14.31 -4.75
N ILE A 113 -4.38 -14.16 -3.83
CA ILE A 113 -2.97 -13.97 -4.18
C ILE A 113 -2.43 -15.19 -4.92
N GLN A 114 -2.78 -16.41 -4.49
CA GLN A 114 -2.35 -17.64 -5.16
C GLN A 114 -2.92 -17.73 -6.58
N ILE A 115 -4.20 -17.41 -6.77
CA ILE A 115 -4.85 -17.39 -8.09
C ILE A 115 -4.19 -16.37 -9.01
N ASP A 116 -4.01 -15.12 -8.55
CA ASP A 116 -3.42 -14.08 -9.39
C ASP A 116 -1.91 -14.31 -9.63
N SER A 117 -1.17 -14.90 -8.67
CA SER A 117 0.22 -15.32 -8.89
C SER A 117 0.30 -16.38 -9.97
N LYS A 118 -0.55 -17.41 -9.89
CA LYS A 118 -0.61 -18.47 -10.91
C LYS A 118 -0.92 -17.92 -12.30
N LYS A 119 -1.86 -16.99 -12.43
CA LYS A 119 -2.15 -16.30 -13.71
C LYS A 119 -0.93 -15.56 -14.25
N VAL A 120 -0.20 -14.84 -13.38
CA VAL A 120 1.02 -14.13 -13.78
C VAL A 120 2.13 -15.09 -14.17
N ASP A 121 2.29 -16.20 -13.45
CA ASP A 121 3.34 -17.20 -13.70
C ASP A 121 3.07 -18.04 -14.95
N GLU A 122 1.83 -18.49 -15.18
CA GLU A 122 1.43 -19.21 -16.40
C GLU A 122 1.66 -18.35 -17.66
N LEU A 123 1.44 -17.03 -17.55
CA LEU A 123 1.63 -16.08 -18.65
C LEU A 123 3.11 -15.65 -18.82
N ASN A 124 3.95 -15.77 -17.78
CA ASN A 124 5.39 -15.53 -17.88
C ASN A 124 6.20 -16.79 -18.26
N GLY A 125 5.68 -17.99 -17.95
CA GLY A 125 6.40 -19.27 -18.05
C GLY A 125 6.23 -20.04 -19.35
N MET A 126 5.28 -19.66 -20.21
CA MET A 126 5.12 -20.22 -21.56
C MET A 126 5.16 -19.11 -22.61
N PRO A 127 5.71 -19.36 -23.82
CA PRO A 127 5.66 -18.42 -24.93
C PRO A 127 4.25 -18.41 -25.52
N LEU A 128 3.26 -17.97 -24.75
CA LEU A 128 1.91 -17.80 -25.25
C LEU A 128 1.88 -16.49 -26.00
N ASN A 129 1.84 -16.62 -27.32
CA ASN A 129 1.37 -15.61 -28.25
C ASN A 129 1.69 -14.16 -27.85
N GLN A 130 2.94 -13.87 -27.44
CA GLN A 130 3.48 -12.53 -27.64
C GLN A 130 3.39 -12.35 -29.16
N GLN A 131 2.25 -11.84 -29.60
CA GLN A 131 2.06 -11.31 -30.92
C GLN A 131 2.96 -10.10 -30.85
N VAL A 132 4.20 -10.35 -31.22
CA VAL A 132 5.14 -9.31 -31.54
C VAL A 132 4.52 -8.65 -32.75
N HIS A 133 3.74 -7.60 -32.49
CA HIS A 133 3.18 -6.78 -33.53
C HIS A 133 4.31 -5.90 -34.01
N CYS A 134 4.97 -6.36 -35.06
CA CYS A 134 5.83 -5.52 -35.85
C CYS A 134 4.92 -4.66 -36.73
N GLY A 135 5.04 -3.33 -36.59
CA GLY A 135 4.30 -2.39 -37.42
C GLY A 135 4.50 -2.70 -38.91
N SER A 136 3.47 -2.51 -39.72
CA SER A 136 3.60 -2.67 -41.16
C SER A 136 4.53 -1.59 -41.72
N VAL A 137 5.46 -1.99 -42.59
CA VAL A 137 6.33 -1.07 -43.30
C VAL A 137 5.87 -1.02 -44.76
N ILE A 138 5.72 0.19 -45.30
CA ILE A 138 5.42 0.40 -46.71
C ILE A 138 6.75 0.67 -47.42
N VAL A 139 7.12 -0.20 -48.37
CA VAL A 139 8.31 -0.02 -49.22
C VAL A 139 7.83 0.02 -50.66
N ASN A 140 8.12 1.11 -51.38
CA ASN A 140 7.73 1.31 -52.79
C ASN A 140 6.22 1.11 -53.08
N GLY A 141 5.35 1.54 -52.16
CA GLY A 141 3.89 1.41 -52.32
C GLY A 141 3.33 0.02 -52.01
N VAL A 142 4.17 -0.94 -51.61
CA VAL A 142 3.75 -2.26 -51.14
C VAL A 142 3.76 -2.29 -49.61
N THR A 143 2.62 -2.60 -49.01
CA THR A 143 2.48 -2.75 -47.56
C THR A 143 2.90 -4.17 -47.16
N TYR A 144 3.99 -4.27 -46.40
CA TYR A 144 4.40 -5.53 -45.78
C TYR A 144 3.80 -5.60 -44.39
N ASN A 145 2.72 -6.38 -44.24
CA ASN A 145 2.19 -6.71 -42.93
C ASN A 145 3.11 -7.72 -42.26
N GLY A 146 3.79 -7.30 -41.19
CA GLY A 146 4.62 -8.15 -40.36
C GLY A 146 3.79 -9.14 -39.55
N GLN A 147 3.10 -10.07 -40.20
CA GLN A 147 2.67 -11.28 -39.51
C GLN A 147 3.93 -12.10 -39.23
N GLY A 148 4.26 -12.23 -37.94
CA GLY A 148 5.53 -12.71 -37.44
C GLY A 148 6.07 -13.91 -38.20
N THR A 149 7.28 -13.76 -38.74
CA THR A 149 8.05 -14.91 -39.18
C THR A 149 8.26 -15.83 -37.98
N PRO A 150 8.00 -17.15 -38.10
CA PRO A 150 8.22 -18.07 -37.00
C PRO A 150 9.68 -18.00 -36.52
N PRO A 151 9.93 -18.23 -35.21
CA PRO A 151 11.28 -18.20 -34.66
C PRO A 151 12.16 -19.21 -35.40
N GLY A 152 13.17 -18.71 -36.12
CA GLY A 152 14.09 -19.53 -36.92
C GLY A 152 14.46 -18.96 -38.30
N TYR A 153 13.83 -17.88 -38.77
CA TYR A 153 14.20 -17.27 -40.04
C TYR A 153 15.36 -16.26 -39.93
N LEU A 154 16.21 -16.32 -40.95
CA LEU A 154 17.52 -15.70 -41.14
C LEU A 154 17.60 -14.21 -40.74
N PRO A 155 18.79 -13.71 -40.36
CA PRO A 155 18.99 -12.29 -40.08
C PRO A 155 18.54 -11.46 -41.29
N ALA A 156 17.68 -10.47 -41.03
CA ALA A 156 17.22 -9.56 -42.07
C ALA A 156 18.42 -8.92 -42.80
N PRO A 157 18.37 -8.78 -44.13
CA PRO A 157 19.46 -8.19 -44.88
C PRO A 157 19.76 -6.77 -44.36
N PRO A 158 21.04 -6.40 -44.25
CA PRO A 158 21.43 -5.08 -43.75
C PRO A 158 20.85 -3.99 -44.67
N GLY A 159 20.00 -3.13 -44.09
CA GLY A 159 19.33 -2.04 -44.82
C GLY A 159 17.82 -1.97 -44.61
N PHE A 160 17.16 -3.02 -44.09
CA PHE A 160 15.79 -2.91 -43.61
C PHE A 160 15.79 -2.32 -42.20
N GLY A 161 15.28 -1.10 -42.08
CA GLY A 161 15.11 -0.43 -40.78
C GLY A 161 14.39 -1.37 -39.81
N THR A 162 14.93 -1.50 -38.60
CA THR A 162 14.29 -2.21 -37.50
C THR A 162 12.93 -1.58 -37.26
N GLY A 163 11.89 -2.11 -37.90
CA GLY A 163 10.51 -1.71 -37.63
C GLY A 163 10.27 -1.86 -36.14
N ASN A 164 9.63 -0.87 -35.51
CA ASN A 164 9.32 -0.92 -34.09
C ASN A 164 8.39 -2.11 -33.84
N CYS A 165 8.94 -3.20 -33.32
CA CYS A 165 8.16 -4.34 -32.84
C CYS A 165 7.80 -4.06 -31.39
N TYR A 166 6.50 -4.04 -31.10
CA TYR A 166 6.02 -3.90 -29.74
C TYR A 166 5.50 -5.25 -29.26
N VAL A 167 5.88 -5.62 -28.05
CA VAL A 167 5.28 -6.75 -27.35
C VAL A 167 3.95 -6.25 -26.79
N TYR A 168 2.83 -6.72 -27.34
CA TYR A 168 1.53 -6.43 -26.76
C TYR A 168 1.42 -7.19 -25.44
N GLN A 169 1.60 -6.50 -24.32
CA GLN A 169 1.29 -7.08 -23.02
C GLN A 169 -0.23 -7.17 -22.90
N ASP A 170 -0.76 -8.36 -22.64
CA ASP A 170 -2.17 -8.52 -22.35
C ASP A 170 -2.57 -7.59 -21.19
N PRO A 171 -3.54 -6.69 -21.36
CA PRO A 171 -3.99 -5.80 -20.29
C PRO A 171 -4.45 -6.56 -19.04
N GLU A 172 -4.87 -7.82 -19.15
CA GLU A 172 -5.21 -8.68 -18.01
C GLU A 172 -3.99 -9.00 -17.13
N ILE A 173 -2.78 -9.12 -17.70
CA ILE A 173 -1.55 -9.35 -16.92
C ILE A 173 -1.23 -8.11 -16.09
N ALA A 174 -1.32 -6.93 -16.69
CA ALA A 174 -1.10 -5.67 -15.97
C ALA A 174 -2.09 -5.54 -14.80
N ARG A 175 -3.37 -5.80 -15.05
CA ARG A 175 -4.42 -5.80 -14.01
C ARG A 175 -4.17 -6.84 -12.92
N ALA A 176 -3.73 -8.05 -13.28
CA ALA A 176 -3.41 -9.10 -12.32
C ALA A 176 -2.22 -8.73 -11.43
N LYS A 177 -1.16 -8.15 -12.00
CA LYS A 177 -0.02 -7.63 -11.22
C LYS A 177 -0.45 -6.55 -10.24
N ASP A 178 -1.28 -5.61 -10.67
CA ASP A 178 -1.80 -4.55 -9.81
C ASP A 178 -2.68 -5.09 -8.68
N ARG A 179 -3.56 -6.07 -8.98
CA ARG A 179 -4.37 -6.76 -7.95
C ARG A 179 -3.48 -7.49 -6.95
N LEU A 180 -2.46 -8.19 -7.41
CA LEU A 180 -1.51 -8.93 -6.56
C LEU A 180 -0.79 -7.99 -5.59
N VAL A 181 -0.35 -6.81 -6.03
CA VAL A 181 0.26 -5.79 -5.15
C VAL A 181 -0.74 -5.29 -4.11
N ARG A 182 -1.98 -4.97 -4.50
CA ARG A 182 -3.03 -4.53 -3.57
C ARG A 182 -3.40 -5.62 -2.57
N ASN A 183 -3.58 -6.85 -3.01
CA ASN A 183 -3.97 -7.98 -2.17
C ASN A 183 -2.88 -8.35 -1.19
N LYS A 184 -1.59 -8.33 -1.59
CA LYS A 184 -0.47 -8.51 -0.64
C LYS A 184 -0.47 -7.46 0.47
N LYS A 185 -0.70 -6.18 0.11
CA LYS A 185 -0.81 -5.10 1.10
C LYS A 185 -2.03 -5.27 2.00
N ALA A 186 -3.17 -5.70 1.45
CA ALA A 186 -4.37 -5.99 2.21
C ALA A 186 -4.18 -7.19 3.15
N LEU A 187 -3.46 -8.23 2.72
CA LEU A 187 -3.12 -9.39 3.53
C LEU A 187 -2.24 -9.00 4.71
N GLN A 188 -1.23 -8.17 4.49
CA GLN A 188 -0.39 -7.65 5.56
C GLN A 188 -1.23 -6.91 6.61
N ARG A 189 -2.10 -5.98 6.19
CA ARG A 189 -3.00 -5.27 7.09
C ARG A 189 -3.97 -6.21 7.82
N ALA A 190 -4.50 -7.21 7.13
CA ALA A 190 -5.41 -8.19 7.75
C ALA A 190 -4.69 -9.02 8.83
N LYS A 191 -3.39 -9.32 8.65
CA LYS A 191 -2.56 -9.98 9.67
C LYS A 191 -2.29 -9.04 10.85
N GLU A 192 -1.98 -7.77 10.59
CA GLU A 192 -1.83 -6.75 11.65
C GLU A 192 -3.14 -6.56 12.44
N ASP A 193 -4.30 -6.52 11.77
CA ASP A 193 -5.63 -6.44 12.38
C ASP A 193 -5.91 -7.68 13.26
N PHE A 194 -5.49 -8.87 12.81
CA PHE A 194 -5.63 -10.11 13.56
C PHE A 194 -4.76 -10.12 14.83
N ASP A 195 -3.52 -9.64 14.72
CA ASP A 195 -2.61 -9.52 15.87
C ASP A 195 -3.11 -8.47 16.89
N ASP A 196 -3.68 -7.36 16.41
CA ASP A 196 -4.35 -6.38 17.28
C ASP A 196 -5.57 -7.00 17.97
N LEU A 197 -6.39 -7.76 17.23
CA LEU A 197 -7.53 -8.49 17.79
C LEU A 197 -7.10 -9.45 18.90
N ASP A 198 -6.01 -10.21 18.70
CA ASP A 198 -5.45 -11.11 19.71
C ASP A 198 -4.90 -10.36 20.94
N ARG A 199 -4.27 -9.21 20.73
CA ARG A 199 -3.80 -8.34 21.81
C ARG A 199 -4.96 -7.82 22.66
N ARG A 200 -6.04 -7.34 22.03
CA ARG A 200 -7.26 -6.87 22.73
C ARG A 200 -7.94 -8.01 23.47
N ALA A 201 -8.11 -9.16 22.82
CA ALA A 201 -8.67 -10.36 23.44
C ALA A 201 -7.86 -10.78 24.67
N SER A 202 -6.52 -10.70 24.60
CA SER A 202 -5.65 -10.99 25.75
C SER A 202 -5.80 -9.99 26.88
N ALA A 203 -5.96 -8.70 26.58
CA ALA A 203 -6.21 -7.67 27.58
C ALA A 203 -7.54 -7.87 28.31
N GLU A 204 -8.55 -8.42 27.63
CA GLU A 204 -9.86 -8.77 28.20
C GLU A 204 -9.91 -10.19 28.81
N ALA A 205 -8.75 -10.86 28.96
CA ALA A 205 -8.65 -12.24 29.46
C ALA A 205 -9.53 -13.25 28.70
N VAL A 206 -9.76 -13.01 27.41
CA VAL A 206 -10.53 -13.91 26.54
C VAL A 206 -9.83 -15.27 26.44
N PRO A 207 -10.51 -16.38 26.73
CA PRO A 207 -9.91 -17.71 26.67
C PRO A 207 -9.37 -18.07 25.27
N ARG A 208 -8.30 -18.87 25.22
CA ARG A 208 -7.63 -19.23 23.95
C ARG A 208 -8.51 -20.10 23.05
N GLU A 209 -9.41 -20.86 23.62
CA GLU A 209 -10.39 -21.70 22.91
C GLU A 209 -11.39 -20.89 22.08
N TRP A 210 -11.60 -19.61 22.39
CA TRP A 210 -12.47 -18.73 21.59
C TRP A 210 -11.75 -18.10 20.39
N ARG A 211 -10.42 -18.22 20.32
CA ARG A 211 -9.57 -17.63 19.28
C ARG A 211 -9.24 -18.59 18.13
N ARG A 212 -9.70 -19.84 18.24
CA ARG A 212 -9.45 -20.91 17.27
C ARG A 212 -10.59 -21.08 16.28
#